data_AF-A0A167B5B4-F1
#
_entry.id   AF-A0A167B5B4-F1
#
_cell.length_a   1.000
_cell.length_b   1.000
_cell.length_c   1.000
_cell.angle_alpha   90.00
_cell.angle_beta   90.00
_cell.angle_gamma   90.00
#
_symmetry.space_group_name_H-M   'P 1'
#
loop_
_entity.id
_entity.type
_entity.pdbx_description
1 polymer ?
#
loop_
_entity_poly.entity_id
_entity_poly.type
_entity_poly.pdbx_seq_one_letter_code
_entity_poly.pdbx_strand_id
1 'polypeptide(L)'
;MNPQRPSPRKWRGARPPNAISQAEKKPKKFAVAPTMPSIKSKMDDRRRNNDVTTEAQYLLPPPDGENLLEAVLILPENYMLSRELTEPSSLDAIKTENEIWIKIIQDKPNVLHIYSRTALCLQEGFKAVNQAIHDMCLTRQNESTRFLVQMPVRAGPDSSIIVELDSRPRVEQHHSTTVGAAEVADNVVKQLGPSFSTSTTALQTIKKSLHMRVDFGLINIRRRKRGVGNTMSYSDFTEMALKYGTKGGAELNTRLMPAGLITKLMALFLESRLKVCQRIEDVIYRDSIKLKMNNQVLKADIEYFGNRQPSLTNVRLVIPERWPLLRWTVMAPDRDYDWGLQVDVDSEVQPIPAPIEQLIKKITIPTEGWKSPADFEHRCVEMRVENPEMWSGTIDEMRTKSSALIPFHDTPFVIEISRNHAWKGLNTKVSPFAWIGVRLLGRQWEDNLNYKKPHELNKDWGLHQSDIWAGSEATAEGQFAGFVCHVLEVLSVLEGVNISASTVQFS
;
A
#
# COMPACT_ATOMS: atom_id res chain seq x y z
N MET A 1 -56.68 -0.87 -38.21
CA MET A 1 -56.36 0.35 -38.99
C MET A 1 -54.85 0.43 -39.15
N ASN A 2 -54.36 0.31 -40.39
CA ASN A 2 -53.03 0.74 -40.84
C ASN A 2 -53.26 2.03 -41.68
N PRO A 3 -52.27 2.88 -42.03
CA PRO A 3 -50.82 2.64 -42.09
C PRO A 3 -50.02 3.83 -41.44
N GLN A 4 -48.70 4.02 -41.48
CA GLN A 4 -47.69 3.75 -42.51
C GLN A 4 -46.27 3.82 -41.90
N ARG A 5 -45.44 2.85 -42.32
CA ARG A 5 -43.97 2.72 -42.16
C ARG A 5 -43.24 3.64 -43.19
N PRO A 6 -41.90 3.88 -43.16
CA PRO A 6 -40.88 2.83 -43.01
C PRO A 6 -39.51 3.13 -42.32
N SER A 7 -38.91 2.00 -41.93
CA SER A 7 -37.53 1.62 -41.55
C SER A 7 -36.48 1.85 -42.68
N PRO A 8 -35.19 1.37 -42.67
CA PRO A 8 -34.50 0.38 -41.79
C PRO A 8 -33.01 0.71 -41.41
N ARG A 9 -32.53 0.33 -40.22
CA ARG A 9 -31.82 -0.92 -39.79
C ARG A 9 -30.36 -1.12 -40.27
N LYS A 10 -29.48 -1.18 -39.26
CA LYS A 10 -28.27 -2.04 -39.17
C LYS A 10 -28.63 -3.53 -39.34
N TRP A 11 -27.68 -4.39 -39.72
CA TRP A 11 -27.01 -5.38 -38.83
C TRP A 11 -26.15 -6.41 -39.60
N ARG A 12 -24.98 -6.67 -38.99
CA ARG A 12 -23.96 -7.75 -39.07
C ARG A 12 -24.15 -8.98 -40.00
N GLY A 13 -22.99 -9.49 -40.46
CA GLY A 13 -22.62 -10.89 -40.22
C GLY A 13 -21.57 -11.53 -41.15
N ALA A 14 -20.49 -12.05 -40.52
CA ALA A 14 -19.66 -13.22 -40.89
C ALA A 14 -18.48 -13.12 -41.91
N ARG A 15 -17.33 -13.66 -41.46
CA ARG A 15 -16.06 -14.06 -42.14
C ARG A 15 -16.10 -15.59 -42.44
N PRO A 16 -15.06 -16.28 -42.97
CA PRO A 16 -13.95 -16.03 -43.94
C PRO A 16 -13.96 -17.17 -45.04
N PRO A 17 -12.89 -17.75 -45.66
CA PRO A 17 -11.43 -17.45 -45.78
C PRO A 17 -10.79 -17.61 -47.20
N ASN A 18 -9.51 -17.21 -47.28
CA ASN A 18 -8.36 -17.75 -48.06
C ASN A 18 -8.45 -18.13 -49.56
N ALA A 19 -7.47 -17.56 -50.31
CA ALA A 19 -6.46 -18.26 -51.14
C ALA A 19 -6.42 -17.96 -52.66
N ILE A 20 -5.17 -17.77 -53.12
CA ILE A 20 -4.60 -17.96 -54.48
C ILE A 20 -4.74 -16.80 -55.48
N SER A 21 -3.68 -15.97 -55.52
CA SER A 21 -2.65 -15.90 -56.58
C SER A 21 -3.06 -15.86 -58.06
N GLN A 22 -2.47 -14.84 -58.71
CA GLN A 22 -1.78 -14.84 -60.02
C GLN A 22 -2.40 -14.10 -61.22
N ALA A 23 -1.46 -13.39 -61.86
CA ALA A 23 -1.35 -13.06 -63.29
C ALA A 23 -2.10 -11.83 -63.82
N GLU A 24 -1.37 -10.72 -63.76
CA GLU A 24 -0.95 -9.93 -64.92
C GLU A 24 -1.96 -9.72 -66.06
N LYS A 25 -2.57 -8.54 -66.07
CA LYS A 25 -2.79 -7.79 -67.33
C LYS A 25 -2.41 -6.33 -67.12
N LYS A 26 -1.20 -5.97 -67.58
CA LYS A 26 -0.75 -4.58 -67.72
C LYS A 26 -1.64 -3.85 -68.73
N PRO A 27 -2.33 -2.76 -68.36
CA PRO A 27 -2.75 -1.76 -69.33
C PRO A 27 -1.65 -0.71 -69.49
N LYS A 28 -1.41 -0.36 -70.75
CA LYS A 28 -0.39 0.56 -71.24
C LYS A 28 -0.37 1.88 -70.45
N LYS A 29 0.83 2.24 -69.95
CA LYS A 29 1.14 3.57 -69.43
C LYS A 29 0.95 4.59 -70.56
N PHE A 30 -0.11 5.39 -70.49
CA PHE A 30 -0.07 6.74 -71.04
C PHE A 30 0.89 7.55 -70.18
N ALA A 31 1.75 8.33 -70.82
CA ALA A 31 2.67 9.23 -70.13
C ALA A 31 1.85 10.21 -69.28
N VAL A 32 1.76 9.92 -67.98
CA VAL A 32 1.26 10.87 -66.99
C VAL A 32 2.31 11.96 -66.94
N ALA A 33 2.00 13.11 -67.52
CA ALA A 33 2.77 14.32 -67.31
C ALA A 33 3.00 14.49 -65.80
N PRO A 34 4.22 14.82 -65.34
CA PRO A 34 4.46 14.99 -63.92
C PRO A 34 3.54 16.10 -63.42
N THR A 35 2.49 15.71 -62.69
CA THR A 35 1.65 16.65 -61.96
C THR A 35 2.57 17.28 -60.93
N MET A 36 3.11 18.46 -61.25
CA MET A 36 3.89 19.22 -60.28
C MET A 36 2.99 19.41 -59.07
N PRO A 37 3.41 19.00 -57.86
CA PRO A 37 2.62 19.23 -56.67
C PRO A 37 2.38 20.73 -56.60
N SER A 38 1.10 21.12 -56.50
CA SER A 38 0.73 22.52 -56.50
C SER A 38 1.50 23.24 -55.40
N ILE A 39 1.78 24.52 -55.59
CA ILE A 39 2.47 25.35 -54.58
C ILE A 39 1.76 25.24 -53.21
N LYS A 40 0.43 25.05 -53.20
CA LYS A 40 -0.36 24.74 -52.00
C LYS A 40 -0.03 23.39 -51.37
N SER A 41 0.04 22.30 -52.13
CA SER A 41 0.47 20.98 -51.60
C SER A 41 1.91 21.04 -51.07
N LYS A 42 2.83 21.70 -51.78
CA LYS A 42 4.22 21.88 -51.30
C LYS A 42 4.28 22.76 -50.05
N MET A 43 3.39 23.74 -49.89
CA MET A 43 3.28 24.56 -48.68
C MET A 43 2.63 23.82 -47.52
N ASP A 44 1.62 22.99 -47.77
CA ASP A 44 0.97 22.17 -46.73
C ASP A 44 1.88 21.01 -46.30
N ASP A 45 2.62 20.39 -47.23
CA ASP A 45 3.65 19.39 -46.91
C ASP A 45 4.84 20.06 -46.19
N ARG A 46 5.20 21.30 -46.53
CA ARG A 46 6.18 22.08 -45.74
C ARG A 46 5.67 22.48 -44.37
N ARG A 47 4.38 22.82 -44.21
CA ARG A 47 3.78 23.11 -42.91
C ARG A 47 3.74 21.86 -42.04
N ARG A 48 3.23 20.74 -42.57
CA ARG A 48 3.22 19.44 -41.88
C ARG A 48 4.62 18.93 -41.56
N ASN A 49 5.58 19.05 -42.49
CA ASN A 49 6.96 18.68 -42.19
C ASN A 49 7.59 19.64 -41.17
N ASN A 50 7.34 20.95 -41.25
CA ASN A 50 7.82 21.87 -40.22
C ASN A 50 7.21 21.54 -38.85
N ASP A 51 5.90 21.33 -38.75
CA ASP A 51 5.23 20.99 -37.48
C ASP A 51 5.78 19.68 -36.88
N VAL A 52 5.93 18.62 -37.67
CA VAL A 52 6.49 17.33 -37.22
C VAL A 52 7.98 17.42 -36.85
N THR A 53 8.76 18.26 -37.54
CA THR A 53 10.18 18.48 -37.20
C THR A 53 10.33 19.38 -35.96
N THR A 54 9.34 20.24 -35.70
CA THR A 54 9.33 21.18 -34.57
C THR A 54 8.91 20.46 -33.27
N GLU A 55 7.99 19.50 -33.31
CA GLU A 55 7.59 18.73 -32.13
C GLU A 55 8.69 17.75 -31.68
N ALA A 56 9.30 17.02 -32.62
CA ALA A 56 10.34 16.03 -32.30
C ALA A 56 11.59 16.65 -31.63
N GLN A 57 11.85 17.95 -31.84
CA GLN A 57 13.00 18.65 -31.27
C GLN A 57 12.92 18.74 -29.73
N TYR A 58 11.71 18.75 -29.16
CA TYR A 58 11.49 18.91 -27.71
C TYR A 58 11.68 17.60 -26.94
N LEU A 59 11.78 16.47 -27.65
CA LEU A 59 12.10 15.16 -27.07
C LEU A 59 13.61 14.95 -26.87
N LEU A 60 14.43 15.76 -27.54
CA LEU A 60 15.88 15.76 -27.42
C LEU A 60 16.35 16.62 -26.23
N PRO A 61 17.65 16.58 -25.85
CA PRO A 61 18.19 17.54 -24.89
C PRO A 61 18.00 18.99 -25.37
N PRO A 62 17.93 19.96 -24.43
CA PRO A 62 17.87 21.38 -24.79
C PRO A 62 19.09 21.77 -25.65
N PRO A 63 18.92 22.60 -26.70
CA PRO A 63 20.01 22.96 -27.61
C PRO A 63 21.10 23.79 -26.92
N ASP A 64 22.35 23.40 -27.14
CA ASP A 64 23.53 24.09 -26.60
C ASP A 64 23.73 25.45 -27.27
N GLY A 65 23.93 26.51 -26.47
CA GLY A 65 24.25 27.86 -26.96
C GLY A 65 23.06 28.73 -27.35
N GLU A 66 21.81 28.25 -27.22
CA GLU A 66 20.61 29.09 -27.33
C GLU A 66 20.32 29.81 -26.01
N ASN A 67 19.82 31.06 -26.09
CA ASN A 67 19.33 31.80 -24.92
C ASN A 67 17.94 31.28 -24.53
N LEU A 68 17.90 30.22 -23.73
CA LEU A 68 16.67 29.64 -23.19
C LEU A 68 16.33 30.22 -21.82
N LEU A 69 15.03 30.34 -21.55
CA LEU A 69 14.54 30.61 -20.21
C LEU A 69 14.50 29.30 -19.43
N GLU A 70 14.95 29.33 -18.18
CA GLU A 70 15.03 28.17 -17.31
C GLU A 70 14.15 28.35 -16.07
N ALA A 71 13.40 27.31 -15.74
CA ALA A 71 12.75 27.14 -14.45
C ALA A 71 13.24 25.83 -13.82
N VAL A 72 13.57 25.87 -12.53
CA VAL A 72 14.02 24.70 -11.78
C VAL A 72 12.93 24.27 -10.82
N LEU A 73 12.38 23.08 -11.04
CA LEU A 73 11.44 22.45 -10.13
C LEU A 73 12.22 21.50 -9.20
N ILE A 74 12.31 21.89 -7.92
CA ILE A 74 12.91 21.05 -6.89
C ILE A 74 11.78 20.30 -6.19
N LEU A 75 11.67 19.02 -6.49
CA LEU A 75 10.83 18.10 -5.75
C LEU A 75 11.50 17.76 -4.42
N PRO A 76 10.73 17.56 -3.35
CA PRO A 76 11.27 17.01 -2.12
C PRO A 76 11.80 15.59 -2.39
N GLU A 77 13.10 15.36 -2.11
CA GLU A 77 13.82 14.10 -2.38
C GLU A 77 13.09 12.84 -1.87
N ASN A 78 12.31 13.00 -0.80
CA ASN A 78 11.71 11.89 -0.09
C ASN A 78 10.24 11.60 -0.49
N TYR A 79 9.58 12.44 -1.30
CA TYR A 79 8.11 12.52 -1.25
C TYR A 79 7.34 12.56 -2.58
N MET A 80 7.97 12.93 -3.70
CA MET A 80 7.26 13.07 -5.00
C MET A 80 7.95 12.39 -6.18
N LEU A 81 9.05 11.67 -5.96
CA LEU A 81 9.69 10.90 -7.03
C LEU A 81 8.96 9.58 -7.25
N SER A 82 8.00 9.61 -8.18
CA SER A 82 7.40 8.44 -8.76
C SER A 82 8.41 7.73 -9.68
N ARG A 83 8.32 6.41 -9.85
CA ARG A 83 9.22 5.66 -10.75
C ARG A 83 8.99 6.08 -12.21
N GLU A 84 7.78 6.56 -12.48
CA GLU A 84 7.32 7.13 -13.73
C GLU A 84 8.09 8.42 -14.06
N LEU A 85 8.41 9.27 -13.08
CA LEU A 85 9.25 10.46 -13.29
C LEU A 85 10.69 10.13 -13.66
N THR A 86 11.19 8.95 -13.28
CA THR A 86 12.51 8.47 -13.70
C THR A 86 12.51 7.85 -15.10
N GLU A 87 11.34 7.61 -15.71
CA GLU A 87 11.26 7.17 -17.11
C GLU A 87 11.32 8.39 -18.05
N PRO A 88 12.29 8.45 -18.99
CA PRO A 88 12.46 9.62 -19.85
C PRO A 88 11.23 10.00 -20.67
N SER A 89 10.36 9.01 -20.95
CA SER A 89 9.20 9.12 -21.83
C SER A 89 7.91 9.57 -21.14
N SER A 90 7.86 9.58 -19.80
CA SER A 90 6.61 9.86 -19.07
C SER A 90 6.11 11.29 -19.22
N LEU A 91 6.98 12.21 -19.64
CA LEU A 91 6.68 13.63 -19.83
C LEU A 91 6.75 14.07 -21.31
N ASP A 92 6.88 13.14 -22.26
CA ASP A 92 7.09 13.46 -23.68
C ASP A 92 5.91 14.20 -24.32
N ALA A 93 4.68 13.84 -23.95
CA ALA A 93 3.49 14.57 -24.38
C ALA A 93 3.53 16.03 -23.88
N ILE A 94 3.99 16.26 -22.65
CA ILE A 94 4.07 17.60 -22.07
C ILE A 94 5.18 18.42 -22.77
N LYS A 95 6.33 17.80 -23.05
CA LYS A 95 7.44 18.43 -23.80
C LYS A 95 6.99 18.94 -25.16
N THR A 96 6.23 18.11 -25.88
CA THR A 96 5.76 18.41 -27.25
C THR A 96 4.60 19.42 -27.24
N GLU A 97 3.57 19.21 -26.42
CA GLU A 97 2.38 20.08 -26.35
C GLU A 97 2.68 21.49 -25.83
N ASN A 98 3.68 21.65 -24.96
CA ASN A 98 4.01 22.94 -24.33
C ASN A 98 5.31 23.55 -24.87
N GLU A 99 5.94 22.94 -25.88
CA GLU A 99 7.20 23.44 -26.47
C GLU A 99 8.30 23.68 -25.42
N ILE A 100 8.54 22.68 -24.58
CA ILE A 100 9.52 22.72 -23.48
C ILE A 100 10.50 21.56 -23.56
N TRP A 101 11.73 21.79 -23.09
CA TRP A 101 12.68 20.71 -22.79
C TRP A 101 12.71 20.45 -21.29
N ILE A 102 12.78 19.18 -20.92
CA ILE A 102 12.90 18.77 -19.51
C ILE A 102 14.17 17.95 -19.35
N LYS A 103 15.06 18.41 -18.47
CA LYS A 103 16.31 17.73 -18.11
C LYS A 103 16.26 17.31 -16.65
N ILE A 104 16.34 16.00 -16.41
CA ILE A 104 16.42 15.41 -15.07
C ILE A 104 17.90 15.14 -14.78
N ILE A 105 18.41 15.65 -13.67
CA ILE A 105 19.80 15.41 -13.27
C ILE A 105 19.91 13.98 -12.75
N GLN A 106 20.76 13.14 -13.38
CA GLN A 106 20.92 11.74 -12.99
C GLN A 106 21.35 11.56 -11.53
N ASP A 107 22.21 12.45 -11.03
CA ASP A 107 22.70 12.43 -9.64
C ASP A 107 21.71 13.06 -8.63
N LYS A 108 20.66 13.75 -9.12
CA LYS A 108 19.63 14.44 -8.32
C LYS A 108 18.27 14.34 -9.03
N PRO A 109 17.63 13.16 -9.03
CA PRO A 109 16.40 12.93 -9.79
C PRO A 109 15.24 13.81 -9.34
N ASN A 110 15.32 14.39 -8.13
CA ASN A 110 14.37 15.34 -7.56
C ASN A 110 14.46 16.74 -8.14
N VAL A 111 15.44 17.03 -9.01
CA VAL A 111 15.62 18.34 -9.62
C VAL A 111 15.33 18.23 -11.11
N LEU A 112 14.24 18.88 -11.53
CA LEU A 112 13.85 18.96 -12.94
C LEU A 112 14.15 20.37 -13.45
N HIS A 113 15.01 20.45 -14.45
CA HIS A 113 15.26 21.68 -15.18
C HIS A 113 14.33 21.74 -16.39
N ILE A 114 13.54 22.80 -16.48
CA ILE A 114 12.57 23.02 -17.55
C ILE A 114 13.01 24.24 -18.35
N TYR A 115 13.18 24.06 -19.66
CA TYR A 115 13.63 25.10 -20.56
C TYR A 115 12.57 25.43 -21.61
N SER A 116 12.48 26.69 -22.00
CA SER A 116 11.71 27.08 -23.19
C SER A 116 12.28 28.35 -23.82
N ARG A 117 11.90 28.59 -25.09
CA ARG A 117 12.24 29.81 -25.84
C ARG A 117 11.37 31.00 -25.41
N THR A 118 10.20 30.76 -24.82
CA THR A 118 9.28 31.82 -24.40
C THR A 118 8.83 31.65 -22.95
N ALA A 119 8.53 32.76 -22.28
CA ALA A 119 8.06 32.75 -20.90
C ALA A 119 6.66 32.12 -20.78
N LEU A 120 5.83 32.24 -21.82
CA LEU A 120 4.48 31.67 -21.83
C LEU A 120 4.53 30.14 -21.87
N CYS A 121 5.27 29.57 -22.83
CA CYS A 121 5.48 28.13 -22.94
C CYS A 121 6.14 27.56 -21.67
N LEU A 122 7.09 28.29 -21.08
CA LEU A 122 7.71 27.90 -19.81
C LEU A 122 6.70 27.85 -18.65
N GLN A 123 5.79 28.83 -18.53
CA GLN A 123 4.78 28.86 -17.48
C GLN A 123 3.73 27.75 -17.65
N GLU A 124 3.22 27.57 -18.85
CA GLU A 124 2.23 26.52 -19.17
C GLU A 124 2.83 25.14 -18.99
N GLY A 125 4.05 24.94 -19.51
CA GLY A 125 4.83 23.73 -19.34
C GLY A 125 5.12 23.41 -17.87
N PHE A 126 5.55 24.39 -17.07
CA PHE A 126 5.79 24.21 -15.64
C PHE A 126 4.51 23.81 -14.89
N LYS A 127 3.36 24.43 -15.23
CA LYS A 127 2.06 24.07 -14.67
C LYS A 127 1.65 22.65 -15.06
N ALA A 128 1.82 22.27 -16.32
CA ALA A 128 1.50 20.94 -16.82
C ALA A 128 2.37 19.86 -16.17
N VAL A 129 3.68 20.10 -16.01
CA VAL A 129 4.59 19.20 -15.29
C VAL A 129 4.16 19.03 -13.83
N ASN A 130 3.86 20.12 -13.12
CA ASN A 130 3.38 20.04 -11.74
C ASN A 130 2.06 19.26 -11.63
N GLN A 131 1.13 19.47 -12.57
CA GLN A 131 -0.14 18.75 -12.61
C GLN A 131 0.09 17.26 -12.87
N ALA A 132 0.96 16.90 -13.82
CA ALA A 132 1.28 15.52 -14.12
C ALA A 132 1.93 14.80 -12.93
N ILE A 133 2.86 15.46 -12.22
CA ILE A 133 3.48 14.92 -10.99
C ILE A 133 2.41 14.71 -9.92
N HIS A 134 1.51 15.68 -9.75
CA HIS A 134 0.39 15.58 -8.83
C HIS A 134 -0.54 14.40 -9.17
N ASP A 135 -0.88 14.25 -10.45
CA ASP A 135 -1.76 13.18 -10.94
C ASP A 135 -1.10 11.79 -10.84
N MET A 136 0.20 11.68 -11.10
CA MET A 136 0.98 10.45 -10.87
C MET A 136 0.96 10.06 -9.39
N CYS A 137 1.15 11.04 -8.49
CA CYS A 137 1.09 10.83 -7.06
C CYS A 137 -0.32 10.39 -6.59
N LEU A 138 -1.37 11.01 -7.11
CA LEU A 138 -2.76 10.62 -6.84
C LEU A 138 -3.08 9.23 -7.39
N THR A 139 -2.63 8.91 -8.58
CA THR A 139 -2.87 7.60 -9.22
C THR A 139 -2.23 6.48 -8.39
N ARG A 140 -0.97 6.67 -7.96
CA ARG A 140 -0.29 5.72 -7.08
C ARG A 140 -1.01 5.58 -5.74
N GLN A 141 -1.56 6.65 -5.17
CA GLN A 141 -2.36 6.59 -3.94
C GLN A 141 -3.68 5.85 -4.17
N ASN A 142 -4.34 6.05 -5.31
CA ASN A 142 -5.61 5.40 -5.66
C ASN A 142 -5.46 3.89 -5.89
N GLU A 143 -4.32 3.44 -6.41
CA GLU A 143 -4.04 2.02 -6.64
C GLU A 143 -3.56 1.31 -5.38
N SER A 144 -2.77 1.99 -4.55
CA SER A 144 -2.20 1.41 -3.33
C SER A 144 -3.16 1.46 -2.16
N THR A 145 -3.90 2.54 -1.93
CA THR A 145 -4.71 2.74 -0.71
C THR A 145 -6.21 2.67 -1.00
N ARG A 146 -6.90 1.69 -0.41
CA ARG A 146 -8.35 1.50 -0.54
C ARG A 146 -9.02 1.39 0.82
N PHE A 147 -10.24 1.90 0.89
CA PHE A 147 -11.12 1.73 2.02
C PHE A 147 -12.37 0.99 1.54
N LEU A 148 -12.65 -0.13 2.18
CA LEU A 148 -13.77 -1.02 1.90
C LEU A 148 -14.69 -1.04 3.12
N VAL A 149 -15.94 -1.44 2.92
CA VAL A 149 -16.90 -1.60 4.03
C VAL A 149 -17.35 -3.04 4.09
N GLN A 150 -16.94 -3.74 5.15
CA GLN A 150 -17.43 -5.08 5.45
C GLN A 150 -18.97 -5.04 5.54
N MET A 151 -19.61 -5.96 4.82
CA MET A 151 -21.04 -6.15 4.95
C MET A 151 -21.41 -6.51 6.41
N PRO A 152 -22.42 -5.86 7.00
CA PRO A 152 -22.82 -6.14 8.37
C PRO A 152 -23.28 -7.60 8.55
N VAL A 153 -22.53 -8.36 9.34
CA VAL A 153 -22.80 -9.75 9.73
C VAL A 153 -24.08 -9.85 10.56
N ARG A 154 -24.30 -8.91 11.50
CA ARG A 154 -25.38 -8.92 12.49
C ARG A 154 -26.58 -8.03 12.12
N ALA A 155 -26.61 -7.47 10.92
CA ALA A 155 -27.67 -6.53 10.52
C ALA A 155 -28.04 -6.59 9.03
N GLY A 156 -27.23 -7.23 8.19
CA GLY A 156 -27.47 -7.31 6.76
C GLY A 156 -27.21 -6.00 5.99
N PRO A 157 -27.34 -6.05 4.65
CA PRO A 157 -26.97 -4.94 3.76
C PRO A 157 -27.97 -3.77 3.76
N ASP A 158 -29.21 -3.97 4.24
CA ASP A 158 -30.23 -2.91 4.31
C ASP A 158 -30.09 -2.02 5.55
N SER A 159 -29.08 -2.29 6.39
CA SER A 159 -28.87 -1.58 7.63
C SER A 159 -28.34 -0.15 7.40
N SER A 160 -28.75 0.75 8.30
CA SER A 160 -28.27 2.12 8.32
C SER A 160 -26.99 2.22 9.15
N ILE A 161 -26.01 2.94 8.61
CA ILE A 161 -24.71 3.21 9.22
C ILE A 161 -24.70 4.62 9.79
N ILE A 162 -24.42 4.73 11.09
CA ILE A 162 -24.15 5.97 11.79
C ILE A 162 -22.68 6.31 11.63
N VAL A 163 -22.41 7.51 11.14
CA VAL A 163 -21.10 8.09 10.86
C VAL A 163 -20.97 9.42 11.59
N GLU A 164 -20.40 9.36 12.78
CA GLU A 164 -20.02 10.52 13.58
C GLU A 164 -18.54 10.87 13.32
N LEU A 165 -18.20 12.15 13.43
CA LEU A 165 -16.82 12.57 13.28
C LEU A 165 -15.99 12.16 14.50
N ASP A 166 -14.72 11.87 14.25
CA ASP A 166 -13.73 11.40 15.23
C ASP A 166 -14.17 10.14 15.99
N SER A 167 -15.10 9.40 15.40
CA SER A 167 -15.72 8.21 15.95
C SER A 167 -15.69 7.09 14.93
N ARG A 168 -15.88 5.87 15.43
CA ARG A 168 -16.01 4.67 14.60
C ARG A 168 -17.41 4.60 13.99
N PRO A 169 -17.55 4.20 12.71
CA PRO A 169 -18.86 3.93 12.14
C PRO A 169 -19.54 2.76 12.87
N ARG A 170 -20.86 2.87 13.07
CA ARG A 170 -21.66 1.85 13.76
C ARG A 170 -22.98 1.59 13.05
N VAL A 171 -23.52 0.38 13.17
CA VAL A 171 -24.88 0.10 12.69
C VAL A 171 -25.93 0.65 13.66
N GLU A 172 -27.00 1.26 13.14
CA GLU A 172 -28.08 1.89 13.93
C GLU A 172 -29.00 0.88 14.64
N GLN A 173 -29.34 -0.24 13.99
CA GLN A 173 -30.15 -1.32 14.57
C GLN A 173 -29.68 -2.70 14.11
N HIS A 174 -29.60 -3.64 15.06
CA HIS A 174 -29.31 -5.04 14.77
C HIS A 174 -30.58 -5.74 14.29
N HIS A 175 -30.62 -6.14 13.01
CA HIS A 175 -31.64 -7.03 12.50
C HIS A 175 -31.26 -8.50 12.79
N SER A 176 -32.24 -9.39 12.92
CA SER A 176 -32.02 -10.81 13.27
C SER A 176 -31.37 -11.66 12.16
N THR A 177 -30.90 -11.04 11.08
CA THR A 177 -30.32 -11.74 9.93
C THR A 177 -28.82 -11.86 10.14
N THR A 178 -28.34 -13.10 10.26
CA THR A 178 -26.90 -13.40 10.33
C THR A 178 -26.39 -13.73 8.95
N VAL A 179 -25.41 -12.96 8.47
CA VAL A 179 -24.72 -13.22 7.20
C VAL A 179 -23.50 -14.11 7.45
N GLY A 180 -23.27 -15.11 6.58
CA GLY A 180 -22.14 -16.03 6.70
C GLY A 180 -20.80 -15.37 6.37
N ALA A 181 -19.71 -15.86 6.96
CA ALA A 181 -18.35 -15.34 6.72
C ALA A 181 -17.94 -15.38 5.24
N ALA A 182 -18.33 -16.44 4.51
CA ALA A 182 -18.06 -16.57 3.08
C ALA A 182 -18.74 -15.46 2.25
N GLU A 183 -19.98 -15.09 2.59
CA GLU A 183 -20.70 -14.03 1.88
C GLU A 183 -20.09 -12.66 2.15
N VAL A 184 -19.60 -12.42 3.37
CA VAL A 184 -18.83 -11.22 3.72
C VAL A 184 -17.51 -11.18 2.96
N ALA A 185 -16.80 -12.30 2.87
CA ALA A 185 -15.55 -12.40 2.12
C ALA A 185 -15.76 -12.11 0.62
N ASP A 186 -16.79 -12.70 0.03
CA ASP A 186 -17.17 -12.44 -1.36
C ASP A 186 -17.53 -10.96 -1.60
N ASN A 187 -18.19 -10.33 -0.64
CA ASN A 187 -18.51 -8.90 -0.71
C ASN A 187 -17.24 -8.04 -0.70
N VAL A 188 -16.24 -8.36 0.14
CA VAL A 188 -14.94 -7.67 0.17
C VAL A 188 -14.22 -7.81 -1.18
N VAL A 189 -14.19 -9.02 -1.74
CA VAL A 189 -13.58 -9.31 -3.05
C VAL A 189 -14.30 -8.53 -4.17
N LYS A 190 -15.64 -8.52 -4.15
CA LYS A 190 -16.45 -7.75 -5.12
C LYS A 190 -16.16 -6.25 -5.06
N GLN A 191 -15.97 -5.68 -3.87
CA GLN A 191 -15.63 -4.27 -3.72
C GLN A 191 -14.23 -3.93 -4.25
N LEU A 192 -13.27 -4.86 -4.13
CA LEU A 192 -11.96 -4.70 -4.75
C LEU A 192 -12.06 -4.76 -6.28
N GLY A 193 -12.92 -5.62 -6.81
CA GLY A 193 -13.18 -5.74 -8.24
C GLY A 193 -11.89 -5.91 -9.06
N PRO A 194 -11.72 -5.20 -10.19
CA PRO A 194 -10.51 -5.30 -11.01
C PRO A 194 -9.22 -4.89 -10.28
N SER A 195 -9.32 -4.07 -9.22
CA SER A 195 -8.14 -3.62 -8.46
C SER A 195 -7.46 -4.78 -7.72
N PHE A 196 -8.17 -5.86 -7.39
CA PHE A 196 -7.55 -7.04 -6.77
C PHE A 196 -6.45 -7.61 -7.68
N SER A 197 -6.80 -7.96 -8.91
CA SER A 197 -5.86 -8.58 -9.85
C SER A 197 -4.79 -7.58 -10.27
N THR A 198 -5.14 -6.31 -10.54
CA THR A 198 -4.17 -5.27 -10.90
C THR A 198 -3.12 -5.05 -9.80
N SER A 199 -3.54 -4.87 -8.54
CA SER A 199 -2.60 -4.61 -7.44
C SER A 199 -1.73 -5.83 -7.13
N THR A 200 -2.29 -7.05 -7.13
CA THR A 200 -1.52 -8.27 -6.87
C THR A 200 -0.50 -8.57 -7.97
N THR A 201 -0.87 -8.42 -9.25
CA THR A 201 0.07 -8.54 -10.37
C THR A 201 1.15 -7.45 -10.31
N ALA A 202 0.79 -6.21 -9.97
CA ALA A 202 1.78 -5.14 -9.82
C ALA A 202 2.82 -5.48 -8.73
N LEU A 203 2.39 -6.01 -7.59
CA LEU A 203 3.29 -6.45 -6.52
C LEU A 203 4.26 -7.54 -6.98
N GLN A 204 3.81 -8.49 -7.81
CA GLN A 204 4.68 -9.55 -8.36
C GLN A 204 5.81 -9.01 -9.26
N THR A 205 5.66 -7.82 -9.84
CA THR A 205 6.71 -7.20 -10.70
C THR A 205 7.79 -6.47 -9.89
N ILE A 206 7.55 -6.23 -8.60
CA ILE A 206 8.46 -5.46 -7.76
C ILE A 206 9.67 -6.30 -7.43
N LYS A 207 10.88 -5.77 -7.67
CA LYS A 207 12.13 -6.51 -7.44
C LYS A 207 12.59 -6.49 -5.98
N LYS A 208 12.11 -5.54 -5.18
CA LYS A 208 12.46 -5.39 -3.77
C LYS A 208 11.70 -6.41 -2.90
N SER A 209 12.23 -6.67 -1.71
CA SER A 209 11.60 -7.54 -0.71
C SER A 209 10.29 -6.95 -0.21
N LEU A 210 9.20 -7.70 -0.35
CA LEU A 210 7.87 -7.37 0.12
C LEU A 210 7.63 -7.97 1.51
N HIS A 211 6.91 -7.23 2.35
CA HIS A 211 6.43 -7.70 3.63
C HIS A 211 4.94 -7.45 3.76
N MET A 212 4.15 -8.50 3.92
CA MET A 212 2.69 -8.43 4.08
C MET A 212 2.30 -8.62 5.55
N ARG A 213 1.25 -7.92 5.97
CA ARG A 213 0.58 -8.14 7.26
C ARG A 213 -0.88 -7.74 7.21
N VAL A 214 -1.69 -8.31 8.08
CA VAL A 214 -3.00 -7.75 8.46
C VAL A 214 -2.88 -7.11 9.83
N ASP A 215 -3.20 -5.83 9.92
CA ASP A 215 -3.30 -5.11 11.17
C ASP A 215 -4.76 -5.05 11.62
N PHE A 216 -5.03 -5.32 12.90
CA PHE A 216 -6.35 -5.09 13.52
C PHE A 216 -6.33 -3.76 14.27
N GLY A 217 -7.43 -3.01 14.20
CA GLY A 217 -7.47 -1.61 14.63
C GLY A 217 -8.87 -1.06 14.83
N LEU A 218 -8.93 0.26 15.03
CA LEU A 218 -10.17 1.04 15.06
C LEU A 218 -10.07 2.15 14.01
N ILE A 219 -11.07 2.25 13.14
CA ILE A 219 -11.13 3.29 12.12
C ILE A 219 -11.91 4.48 12.65
N ASN A 220 -11.25 5.63 12.69
CA ASN A 220 -11.88 6.89 13.04
C ASN A 220 -12.13 7.73 11.79
N ILE A 221 -13.37 8.21 11.63
CA ILE A 221 -13.77 9.05 10.50
C ILE A 221 -13.57 10.51 10.88
N ARG A 222 -12.59 11.18 10.29
CA ARG A 222 -12.28 12.61 10.53
C ARG A 222 -12.96 13.55 9.55
N ARG A 223 -13.45 13.05 8.41
CA ARG A 223 -14.13 13.84 7.39
C ARG A 223 -15.32 13.06 6.85
N ARG A 224 -16.41 13.75 6.54
CA ARG A 224 -17.56 13.17 5.82
C ARG A 224 -18.05 14.10 4.72
N LYS A 225 -18.93 13.58 3.85
CA LYS A 225 -19.59 14.37 2.81
C LYS A 225 -20.45 15.48 3.46
N ARG A 226 -20.25 16.73 3.03
CA ARG A 226 -21.08 17.87 3.47
C ARG A 226 -22.53 17.67 3.06
N GLY A 227 -23.47 18.04 3.94
CA GLY A 227 -24.91 17.99 3.67
C GLY A 227 -25.56 16.61 3.79
N VAL A 228 -24.79 15.55 4.08
CA VAL A 228 -25.32 14.25 4.49
C VAL A 228 -25.40 14.22 6.02
N GLY A 229 -26.51 13.73 6.57
CA GLY A 229 -26.69 13.58 8.02
C GLY A 229 -25.68 12.62 8.65
N ASN A 230 -25.88 12.30 9.94
CA ASN A 230 -25.06 11.29 10.62
C ASN A 230 -25.39 9.86 10.18
N THR A 231 -26.54 9.64 9.54
CA THR A 231 -26.99 8.31 9.15
C THR A 231 -27.05 8.20 7.63
N MET A 232 -26.58 7.08 7.09
CA MET A 232 -26.66 6.76 5.65
C MET A 232 -26.82 5.26 5.45
N SER A 233 -27.31 4.84 4.28
CA SER A 233 -27.40 3.41 3.96
C SER A 233 -26.00 2.78 3.85
N TYR A 234 -25.91 1.46 3.97
CA TYR A 234 -24.68 0.71 3.70
C TYR A 234 -24.09 1.01 2.30
N SER A 235 -24.93 1.14 1.27
CA SER A 235 -24.48 1.46 -0.09
C SER A 235 -23.84 2.85 -0.16
N ASP A 236 -24.50 3.86 0.42
CA ASP A 236 -24.01 5.25 0.44
C ASP A 236 -22.72 5.36 1.25
N PHE A 237 -22.64 4.60 2.35
CA PHE A 237 -21.43 4.51 3.16
C PHE A 237 -20.28 3.87 2.39
N THR A 238 -20.54 2.80 1.64
CA THR A 238 -19.54 2.14 0.79
C THR A 238 -19.01 3.09 -0.29
N GLU A 239 -19.89 3.84 -0.97
CA GLU A 239 -19.48 4.86 -1.94
C GLU A 239 -18.67 6.00 -1.33
N MET A 240 -18.98 6.39 -0.10
CA MET A 240 -18.21 7.39 0.64
C MET A 240 -16.84 6.83 1.03
N ALA A 241 -16.79 5.59 1.54
CA ALA A 241 -15.57 4.96 2.02
C ALA A 241 -14.50 4.89 0.92
N LEU A 242 -14.88 4.53 -0.30
CA LEU A 242 -13.99 4.51 -1.47
C LEU A 242 -13.25 5.85 -1.69
N LYS A 243 -13.86 6.98 -1.30
CA LYS A 243 -13.25 8.31 -1.46
C LYS A 243 -12.13 8.58 -0.44
N TYR A 244 -12.09 7.88 0.69
CA TYR A 244 -11.03 8.06 1.70
C TYR A 244 -9.65 7.64 1.21
N GLY A 245 -9.56 6.69 0.26
CA GLY A 245 -8.28 6.31 -0.34
C GLY A 245 -7.63 7.48 -1.10
N THR A 246 -8.44 8.39 -1.62
CA THR A 246 -8.01 9.48 -2.52
C THR A 246 -7.98 10.84 -1.81
N LYS A 247 -8.97 11.11 -0.94
CA LYS A 247 -9.15 12.41 -0.27
C LYS A 247 -8.65 12.42 1.17
N GLY A 248 -8.25 11.26 1.69
CA GLY A 248 -8.06 11.04 3.12
C GLY A 248 -9.33 11.30 3.92
N GLY A 249 -9.23 11.24 5.25
CA GLY A 249 -10.36 11.50 6.15
C GLY A 249 -10.82 10.29 6.96
N ALA A 250 -10.20 9.14 6.77
CA ALA A 250 -10.30 7.99 7.68
C ALA A 250 -8.90 7.44 7.93
N GLU A 251 -8.66 6.89 9.12
CA GLU A 251 -7.39 6.28 9.50
C GLU A 251 -7.64 5.06 10.40
N LEU A 252 -6.96 3.95 10.09
CA LEU A 252 -6.91 2.76 10.94
C LEU A 252 -5.89 2.98 12.05
N ASN A 253 -6.36 3.12 13.29
CA ASN A 253 -5.52 3.14 14.47
C ASN A 253 -5.28 1.70 14.98
N THR A 254 -4.04 1.23 14.90
CA THR A 254 -3.64 -0.13 15.32
C THR A 254 -3.14 -0.20 16.76
N ARG A 255 -3.24 0.92 17.50
CA ARG A 255 -2.95 1.02 18.93
C ARG A 255 -4.22 0.70 19.70
N LEU A 256 -4.49 -0.59 19.89
CA LEU A 256 -5.80 -1.08 20.32
C LEU A 256 -6.10 -0.83 21.79
N MET A 257 -5.15 -1.10 22.67
CA MET A 257 -5.43 -1.18 24.12
C MET A 257 -4.25 -0.71 24.96
N PRO A 258 -4.50 -0.26 26.22
CA PRO A 258 -3.46 -0.13 27.22
C PRO A 258 -2.75 -1.47 27.46
N ALA A 259 -1.46 -1.42 27.76
CA ALA A 259 -0.61 -2.62 27.90
C ALA A 259 -1.08 -3.62 28.99
N GLY A 260 -1.85 -3.18 29.98
CA GLY A 260 -2.31 -4.03 31.10
C GLY A 260 -3.41 -5.05 30.76
N LEU A 261 -3.90 -5.11 29.52
CA LEU A 261 -4.93 -6.07 29.09
C LEU A 261 -4.37 -7.27 28.32
N ILE A 262 -3.05 -7.37 28.20
CA ILE A 262 -2.40 -8.35 27.33
C ILE A 262 -2.63 -9.80 27.76
N THR A 263 -2.66 -10.09 29.06
CA THR A 263 -2.90 -11.43 29.58
C THR A 263 -4.32 -11.91 29.28
N LYS A 264 -5.32 -11.02 29.40
CA LYS A 264 -6.72 -11.34 29.06
C LYS A 264 -6.85 -11.63 27.57
N LEU A 265 -6.19 -10.84 26.74
CA LEU A 265 -6.18 -11.02 25.30
C LEU A 265 -5.50 -12.34 24.91
N MET A 266 -4.34 -12.64 25.51
CA MET A 266 -3.65 -13.92 25.33
C MET A 266 -4.54 -15.10 25.73
N ALA A 267 -5.17 -15.04 26.91
CA ALA A 267 -6.07 -16.07 27.40
C ALA A 267 -7.24 -16.29 26.43
N LEU A 268 -7.81 -15.25 25.82
CA LEU A 268 -8.85 -15.42 24.81
C LEU A 268 -8.38 -16.21 23.59
N PHE A 269 -7.19 -15.93 23.07
CA PHE A 269 -6.68 -16.71 21.92
C PHE A 269 -6.27 -18.14 22.29
N LEU A 270 -5.82 -18.39 23.53
CA LEU A 270 -5.40 -19.72 23.98
C LEU A 270 -6.55 -20.59 24.52
N GLU A 271 -7.55 -19.97 25.14
CA GLU A 271 -8.69 -20.64 25.80
C GLU A 271 -9.99 -20.51 25.02
N SER A 272 -9.98 -19.83 23.85
CA SER A 272 -11.20 -19.69 23.04
C SER A 272 -11.82 -21.06 22.75
N ARG A 273 -13.15 -21.13 22.84
CA ARG A 273 -13.93 -22.30 22.37
C ARG A 273 -13.64 -22.65 20.90
N LEU A 274 -13.08 -21.69 20.16
CA LEU A 274 -12.66 -21.82 18.77
C LEU A 274 -11.37 -22.65 18.62
N LYS A 275 -10.62 -22.96 19.70
CA LYS A 275 -9.39 -23.77 19.67
C LYS A 275 -8.31 -23.22 18.73
N VAL A 276 -8.16 -21.90 18.67
CA VAL A 276 -7.19 -21.20 17.81
C VAL A 276 -5.77 -21.76 17.96
N CYS A 277 -5.33 -22.07 19.19
CA CYS A 277 -4.08 -22.77 19.43
C CYS A 277 -4.36 -24.02 20.28
N GLN A 278 -3.78 -25.16 19.89
CA GLN A 278 -4.00 -26.43 20.60
C GLN A 278 -3.19 -26.51 21.91
N ARG A 279 -2.02 -25.85 21.97
CA ARG A 279 -1.05 -25.97 23.06
C ARG A 279 -0.33 -24.64 23.30
N ILE A 280 -0.18 -24.26 24.56
CA ILE A 280 0.53 -23.02 24.93
C ILE A 280 2.03 -23.12 24.61
N GLU A 281 2.55 -24.34 24.58
CA GLU A 281 3.94 -24.66 24.23
C GLU A 281 4.29 -24.30 22.78
N ASP A 282 3.29 -24.19 21.90
CA ASP A 282 3.49 -23.83 20.49
C ASP A 282 3.60 -22.30 20.30
N VAL A 283 3.39 -21.50 21.36
CA VAL A 283 3.53 -20.04 21.32
C VAL A 283 5.00 -19.67 21.31
N ILE A 284 5.42 -18.95 20.27
CA ILE A 284 6.79 -18.46 20.12
C ILE A 284 6.85 -17.00 20.60
N TYR A 285 7.74 -16.71 21.53
CA TYR A 285 7.96 -15.34 21.98
C TYR A 285 9.15 -14.71 21.28
N ARG A 286 9.00 -13.48 20.79
CA ARG A 286 10.06 -12.71 20.14
C ARG A 286 10.12 -11.30 20.69
N ASP A 287 11.33 -10.76 20.76
CA ASP A 287 11.55 -9.37 21.09
C ASP A 287 12.30 -8.70 19.94
N SER A 288 11.99 -7.42 19.72
CA SER A 288 12.69 -6.61 18.71
C SER A 288 12.80 -5.16 19.16
N ILE A 289 13.78 -4.48 18.60
CA ILE A 289 14.00 -3.05 18.77
C ILE A 289 13.93 -2.33 17.43
N LYS A 290 13.49 -1.08 17.47
CA LYS A 290 13.52 -0.17 16.33
C LYS A 290 14.02 1.20 16.77
N LEU A 291 15.02 1.74 16.06
CA LEU A 291 15.48 3.12 16.23
C LEU A 291 15.15 3.88 14.96
N LYS A 292 14.35 4.93 15.08
CA LYS A 292 13.99 5.80 13.97
C LYS A 292 14.96 6.98 13.91
N MET A 293 15.54 7.20 12.74
CA MET A 293 16.53 8.24 12.46
C MET A 293 16.18 8.91 11.13
N ASN A 294 15.52 10.06 11.14
CA ASN A 294 15.09 10.74 9.92
C ASN A 294 14.27 9.81 8.99
N ASN A 295 14.80 9.47 7.81
CA ASN A 295 14.20 8.59 6.81
C ASN A 295 14.67 7.13 6.92
N GLN A 296 15.48 6.79 7.92
CA GLN A 296 16.01 5.45 8.16
C GLN A 296 15.46 4.85 9.45
N VAL A 297 15.39 3.53 9.49
CA VAL A 297 14.99 2.76 10.64
C VAL A 297 15.98 1.62 10.84
N LEU A 298 16.66 1.62 11.98
CA LEU A 298 17.40 0.45 12.43
C LEU A 298 16.40 -0.54 13.02
N LYS A 299 16.41 -1.78 12.56
CA LYS A 299 15.60 -2.90 13.07
C LYS A 299 16.56 -3.99 13.56
N ALA A 300 16.29 -4.56 14.72
CA ALA A 300 17.03 -5.71 15.22
C ALA A 300 16.13 -6.61 16.05
N ASP A 301 16.38 -7.91 16.00
CA ASP A 301 15.76 -8.90 16.86
C ASP A 301 16.61 -9.08 18.11
N ILE A 302 16.00 -9.62 19.18
CA ILE A 302 16.72 -9.96 20.41
C ILE A 302 16.63 -11.47 20.61
N GLU A 303 17.79 -12.11 20.67
CA GLU A 303 17.95 -13.52 20.98
C GLU A 303 18.63 -13.72 22.33
N TYR A 304 18.23 -14.77 23.03
CA TYR A 304 18.76 -15.17 24.34
C TYR A 304 19.59 -16.43 24.16
N PHE A 305 20.92 -16.29 24.19
CA PHE A 305 21.83 -17.44 24.12
C PHE A 305 21.89 -18.18 25.46
N GLY A 306 22.52 -19.36 25.50
CA GLY A 306 22.46 -20.33 26.62
C GLY A 306 22.84 -19.82 28.02
N ASN A 307 23.47 -18.65 28.14
CA ASN A 307 23.73 -17.94 29.41
C ASN A 307 22.63 -16.93 29.79
N ARG A 308 21.50 -16.89 29.06
CA ARG A 308 20.43 -15.89 29.10
C ARG A 308 20.87 -14.46 28.86
N GLN A 309 22.06 -14.22 28.29
CA GLN A 309 22.43 -12.86 27.88
C GLN A 309 21.71 -12.51 26.57
N PRO A 310 20.90 -11.44 26.56
CA PRO A 310 20.27 -10.92 25.36
C PRO A 310 21.35 -10.32 24.46
N SER A 311 21.20 -10.54 23.17
CA SER A 311 22.02 -9.88 22.16
C SER A 311 21.17 -9.50 20.95
N LEU A 312 21.61 -8.47 20.25
CA LEU A 312 20.97 -8.05 19.02
C LEU A 312 21.38 -8.99 17.88
N THR A 313 20.39 -9.56 17.21
CA THR A 313 20.55 -10.36 15.99
C THR A 313 19.74 -9.74 14.84
N ASN A 314 19.96 -10.22 13.61
CA ASN A 314 19.28 -9.72 12.41
C ASN A 314 19.27 -8.19 12.28
N VAL A 315 20.39 -7.55 12.60
CA VAL A 315 20.48 -6.08 12.60
C VAL A 315 20.47 -5.57 11.17
N ARG A 316 19.46 -4.75 10.84
CA ARG A 316 19.26 -4.18 9.50
C ARG A 316 18.98 -2.69 9.61
N LEU A 317 19.66 -1.90 8.78
CA LEU A 317 19.32 -0.50 8.57
C LEU A 317 18.51 -0.39 7.29
N VAL A 318 17.28 0.12 7.39
CA VAL A 318 16.37 0.18 6.24
C VAL A 318 15.82 1.57 6.02
N ILE A 319 15.53 1.90 4.77
CA ILE A 319 14.72 3.05 4.36
C ILE A 319 13.33 2.51 4.03
N PRO A 320 12.34 2.67 4.93
CA PRO A 320 10.98 2.24 4.65
C PRO A 320 10.38 3.11 3.55
N GLU A 321 9.64 2.52 2.60
CA GLU A 321 8.85 3.32 1.67
C GLU A 321 7.78 4.12 2.44
N ARG A 322 7.64 5.40 2.11
CA ARG A 322 6.71 6.30 2.82
C ARG A 322 5.25 5.86 2.66
N TRP A 323 4.92 5.30 1.50
CA TRP A 323 3.60 4.78 1.19
C TRP A 323 3.69 3.28 1.03
N PRO A 324 2.82 2.51 1.70
CA PRO A 324 2.73 1.09 1.44
C PRO A 324 2.36 0.89 -0.03
N LEU A 325 2.90 -0.16 -0.65
CA LEU A 325 2.57 -0.51 -2.03
C LEU A 325 1.12 -0.94 -2.16
N LEU A 326 0.58 -1.50 -1.09
CA LEU A 326 -0.80 -1.89 -0.96
C LEU A 326 -1.24 -1.66 0.49
N ARG A 327 -2.38 -1.00 0.66
CA ARG A 327 -3.09 -0.81 1.91
C ARG A 327 -4.58 -0.87 1.65
N TRP A 328 -5.18 -2.02 1.94
CA TRP A 328 -6.63 -2.18 1.91
C TRP A 328 -7.14 -2.17 3.34
N THR A 329 -7.91 -1.14 3.66
CA THR A 329 -8.48 -0.93 4.99
C THR A 329 -9.96 -1.26 4.94
N VAL A 330 -10.45 -2.11 5.83
CA VAL A 330 -11.82 -2.62 5.83
C VAL A 330 -12.54 -2.17 7.11
N MET A 331 -13.60 -1.38 6.93
CA MET A 331 -14.47 -0.90 7.99
C MET A 331 -15.54 -1.95 8.30
N ALA A 332 -15.67 -2.35 9.56
CA ALA A 332 -16.61 -3.39 9.99
C ALA A 332 -17.66 -2.83 10.96
N PRO A 333 -18.63 -2.01 10.49
CA PRO A 333 -19.46 -1.16 11.35
C PRO A 333 -20.32 -1.90 12.38
N ASP A 334 -20.52 -3.22 12.27
CA ASP A 334 -21.27 -4.04 13.22
C ASP A 334 -20.40 -4.90 14.16
N ARG A 335 -19.07 -4.78 14.04
CA ARG A 335 -18.05 -5.43 14.88
C ARG A 335 -17.39 -4.41 15.80
N ASP A 336 -16.58 -4.87 16.75
CA ASP A 336 -15.84 -3.98 17.66
C ASP A 336 -14.52 -3.47 17.05
N TYR A 337 -13.96 -4.21 16.09
CA TYR A 337 -12.68 -3.93 15.47
C TYR A 337 -12.77 -3.92 13.95
N ASP A 338 -11.89 -3.13 13.36
CA ASP A 338 -11.63 -3.04 11.93
C ASP A 338 -10.30 -3.72 11.60
N TRP A 339 -10.00 -3.89 10.31
CA TRP A 339 -8.75 -4.51 9.89
C TRP A 339 -8.19 -3.87 8.62
N GLY A 340 -6.91 -4.07 8.38
CA GLY A 340 -6.27 -3.62 7.16
C GLY A 340 -5.15 -4.54 6.70
N LEU A 341 -5.18 -4.92 5.42
CA LEU A 341 -4.10 -5.62 4.74
C LEU A 341 -3.10 -4.60 4.21
N GLN A 342 -1.83 -4.76 4.56
CA GLN A 342 -0.75 -3.88 4.14
C GLN A 342 0.43 -4.66 3.57
N VAL A 343 0.97 -4.19 2.44
CA VAL A 343 2.23 -4.67 1.85
C VAL A 343 3.22 -3.52 1.83
N ASP A 344 4.31 -3.71 2.56
CA ASP A 344 5.41 -2.77 2.69
C ASP A 344 6.64 -3.25 1.90
N VAL A 345 7.52 -2.29 1.61
CA VAL A 345 8.87 -2.53 1.13
C VAL A 345 9.85 -1.76 1.99
N ASP A 346 10.93 -2.44 2.33
CA ASP A 346 12.10 -1.85 2.94
C ASP A 346 13.25 -1.90 1.93
N SER A 347 13.97 -0.78 1.77
CA SER A 347 15.24 -0.77 1.03
C SER A 347 16.38 -0.85 2.05
N GLU A 348 17.16 -1.93 2.02
CA GLU A 348 18.29 -2.09 2.92
C GLU A 348 19.42 -1.12 2.57
N VAL A 349 20.01 -0.50 3.59
CA VAL A 349 21.19 0.36 3.48
C VAL A 349 22.41 -0.51 3.73
N GLN A 350 23.19 -0.75 2.67
CA GLN A 350 24.42 -1.55 2.75
C GLN A 350 25.59 -0.80 2.08
N PRO A 351 26.77 -0.74 2.73
CA PRO A 351 27.04 -1.18 4.11
C PRO A 351 26.36 -0.27 5.16
N ILE A 352 26.17 -0.77 6.39
CA ILE A 352 25.69 0.05 7.51
C ILE A 352 26.73 1.16 7.80
N PRO A 353 26.34 2.44 7.93
CA PRO A 353 27.28 3.51 8.23
C PRO A 353 28.03 3.29 9.56
N ALA A 354 29.34 3.52 9.58
CA ALA A 354 30.20 3.29 10.75
C ALA A 354 29.71 3.92 12.07
N PRO A 355 29.11 5.14 12.09
CA PRO A 355 28.53 5.68 13.32
C PRO A 355 27.40 4.79 13.87
N ILE A 356 26.55 4.26 12.99
CA ILE A 356 25.44 3.37 13.38
C ILE A 356 25.98 2.01 13.85
N GLU A 357 27.05 1.50 13.24
CA GLU A 357 27.73 0.30 13.75
C GLU A 357 28.27 0.50 15.17
N GLN A 358 28.84 1.68 15.46
CA GLN A 358 29.27 2.01 16.83
C GLN A 358 28.10 2.12 17.79
N LEU A 359 26.96 2.69 17.36
CA LEU A 359 25.74 2.71 18.15
C LEU A 359 25.28 1.29 18.49
N ILE A 360 25.21 0.39 17.50
CA ILE A 360 24.82 -1.02 17.71
C ILE A 360 25.68 -1.67 18.81
N LYS A 361 27.00 -1.46 18.77
CA LYS A 361 27.93 -1.99 19.79
C LYS A 361 27.74 -1.40 21.19
N LYS A 362 27.14 -0.21 21.30
CA LYS A 362 26.87 0.51 22.55
C LYS A 362 25.48 0.23 23.11
N ILE A 363 24.64 -0.51 22.39
CA ILE A 363 23.34 -0.94 22.89
C ILE A 363 23.56 -2.13 23.84
N THR A 364 23.00 -2.01 25.04
CA THR A 364 22.97 -3.06 26.05
C THR A 364 21.53 -3.31 26.47
N ILE A 365 21.18 -4.58 26.65
CA ILE A 365 19.85 -5.02 27.09
C ILE A 365 20.04 -5.63 28.49
N PRO A 366 19.50 -5.01 29.55
CA PRO A 366 19.60 -5.56 30.90
C PRO A 366 18.91 -6.92 31.02
N THR A 367 19.52 -7.83 31.78
CA THR A 367 18.97 -9.17 32.08
C THR A 367 18.13 -9.22 33.36
N GLU A 368 18.15 -8.16 34.16
CA GLU A 368 17.52 -8.14 35.49
C GLU A 368 15.98 -8.17 35.38
N GLY A 369 15.34 -9.05 36.15
CA GLY A 369 13.87 -9.08 36.32
C GLY A 369 13.11 -10.18 35.57
N TRP A 370 13.77 -11.02 34.79
CA TRP A 370 13.10 -11.98 33.92
C TRP A 370 12.88 -13.32 34.62
N LYS A 371 11.65 -13.56 35.10
CA LYS A 371 11.29 -14.82 35.77
C LYS A 371 11.08 -15.97 34.77
N SER A 372 10.48 -15.71 33.61
CA SER A 372 10.26 -16.68 32.53
C SER A 372 9.88 -15.99 31.20
N PRO A 373 10.27 -16.52 30.02
CA PRO A 373 9.77 -16.04 28.73
C PRO A 373 8.23 -16.03 28.60
N ALA A 374 7.54 -16.89 29.37
CA ALA A 374 6.09 -16.99 29.42
C ALA A 374 5.41 -15.89 30.25
N ASP A 375 6.16 -15.10 31.04
CA ASP A 375 5.63 -13.96 31.80
C ASP A 375 5.44 -12.73 30.90
N PHE A 376 4.55 -12.87 29.93
CA PHE A 376 4.31 -11.85 28.90
C PHE A 376 3.70 -10.56 29.47
N GLU A 377 3.01 -10.66 30.61
CA GLU A 377 2.40 -9.52 31.31
C GLU A 377 3.42 -8.53 31.86
N HIS A 378 4.59 -9.02 32.28
CA HIS A 378 5.65 -8.17 32.84
C HIS A 378 6.82 -8.00 31.86
N ARG A 379 6.77 -8.64 30.69
CA ARG A 379 7.80 -8.51 29.66
C ARG A 379 7.86 -7.09 29.12
N CYS A 380 8.94 -6.40 29.46
CA CYS A 380 9.32 -5.11 28.91
C CYS A 380 10.81 -5.15 28.59
N VAL A 381 11.13 -5.10 27.29
CA VAL A 381 12.51 -4.96 26.86
C VAL A 381 12.97 -3.55 27.19
N GLU A 382 13.87 -3.45 28.16
CA GLU A 382 14.63 -2.23 28.42
C GLU A 382 15.88 -2.20 27.55
N MET A 383 16.17 -1.04 26.98
CA MET A 383 17.38 -0.82 26.20
C MET A 383 18.17 0.31 26.83
N ARG A 384 19.47 0.10 27.04
CA ARG A 384 20.40 1.12 27.52
C ARG A 384 21.44 1.38 26.45
N VAL A 385 21.64 2.64 26.14
CA VAL A 385 22.68 3.07 25.20
C VAL A 385 23.73 3.85 25.97
N GLU A 386 24.98 3.53 25.76
CA GLU A 386 26.09 4.30 26.31
C GLU A 386 26.12 5.72 25.71
N ASN A 387 26.19 6.74 26.58
CA ASN A 387 26.24 8.16 26.18
C ASN A 387 25.10 8.58 25.23
N PRO A 388 23.83 8.46 25.65
CA PRO A 388 22.66 8.69 24.77
C PRO A 388 22.57 10.14 24.29
N GLU A 389 23.13 11.09 25.04
CA GLU A 389 23.17 12.53 24.69
C GLU A 389 23.86 12.79 23.34
N MET A 390 24.85 11.96 22.96
CA MET A 390 25.55 12.09 21.66
C MET A 390 24.65 11.81 20.46
N TRP A 391 23.51 11.13 20.67
CA TRP A 391 22.56 10.77 19.63
C TRP A 391 21.32 11.66 19.63
N SER A 392 21.29 12.68 20.51
CA SER A 392 20.22 13.66 20.57
C SER A 392 20.09 14.40 19.24
N GLY A 393 18.89 14.46 18.68
CA GLY A 393 18.61 15.05 17.37
C GLY A 393 18.91 14.15 16.17
N THR A 394 19.60 13.02 16.36
CA THR A 394 19.81 12.01 15.31
C THR A 394 18.76 10.89 15.40
N ILE A 395 18.43 10.47 16.63
CA ILE A 395 17.42 9.44 16.88
C ILE A 395 16.15 10.12 17.37
N ASP A 396 15.08 9.96 16.59
CA ASP A 396 13.78 10.58 16.85
C ASP A 396 12.95 9.77 17.85
N GLU A 397 13.00 8.44 17.70
CA GLU A 397 12.17 7.51 18.46
C GLU A 397 12.94 6.20 18.67
N MET A 398 12.86 5.70 19.90
CA MET A 398 13.21 4.34 20.24
C MET A 398 11.93 3.56 20.50
N ARG A 399 11.78 2.39 19.88
CA ARG A 399 10.67 1.48 20.12
C ARG A 399 11.18 0.09 20.46
N THR A 400 10.61 -0.50 21.51
CA THR A 400 10.78 -1.91 21.80
C THR A 400 9.44 -2.63 21.62
N LYS A 401 9.51 -3.88 21.18
CA LYS A 401 8.33 -4.70 20.91
C LYS A 401 8.58 -6.11 21.43
N SER A 402 7.67 -6.57 22.28
CA SER A 402 7.60 -7.96 22.72
C SER A 402 6.36 -8.60 22.09
N SER A 403 6.55 -9.69 21.38
CA SER A 403 5.52 -10.38 20.61
C SER A 403 5.35 -11.81 21.10
N ALA A 404 4.09 -12.23 21.24
CA ALA A 404 3.68 -13.62 21.30
C ALA A 404 3.11 -14.01 19.93
N LEU A 405 3.70 -15.02 19.32
CA LEU A 405 3.31 -15.58 18.03
C LEU A 405 2.52 -16.86 18.26
N ILE A 406 1.21 -16.79 18.04
CA ILE A 406 0.27 -17.87 18.27
C ILE A 406 -0.06 -18.52 16.92
N PRO A 407 0.27 -19.80 16.70
CA PRO A 407 -0.20 -20.56 15.55
C PRO A 407 -1.73 -20.44 15.40
N PHE A 408 -2.21 -20.13 14.19
CA PHE A 408 -3.64 -20.04 13.93
C PHE A 408 -4.13 -21.38 13.35
N HIS A 409 -4.69 -22.23 14.21
CA HIS A 409 -5.11 -23.59 13.88
C HIS A 409 -4.00 -24.35 13.13
N ASP A 410 -4.41 -25.22 12.20
CA ASP A 410 -3.55 -25.90 11.24
C ASP A 410 -3.35 -25.09 9.93
N THR A 411 -3.57 -23.78 9.96
CA THR A 411 -3.39 -22.89 8.80
C THR A 411 -1.93 -22.41 8.69
N PRO A 412 -1.50 -21.88 7.52
CA PRO A 412 -0.18 -21.26 7.39
C PRO A 412 -0.09 -19.88 8.06
N PHE A 413 -1.07 -19.46 8.86
CA PHE A 413 -1.08 -18.17 9.53
C PHE A 413 -0.67 -18.26 11.00
N VAL A 414 -0.27 -17.11 11.53
CA VAL A 414 0.11 -16.87 12.92
C VAL A 414 -0.47 -15.54 13.35
N ILE A 415 -1.06 -15.51 14.53
CA ILE A 415 -1.51 -14.28 15.18
C ILE A 415 -0.37 -13.74 16.02
N GLU A 416 0.02 -12.50 15.76
CA GLU A 416 0.98 -11.78 16.59
C GLU A 416 0.21 -10.86 17.55
N ILE A 417 0.36 -11.13 18.85
CA ILE A 417 -0.05 -10.21 19.91
C ILE A 417 1.21 -9.54 20.43
N SER A 418 1.25 -8.21 20.40
CA SER A 418 2.45 -7.47 20.74
C SER A 418 2.22 -6.38 21.76
N ARG A 419 3.12 -6.31 22.74
CA ARG A 419 3.30 -5.14 23.62
C ARG A 419 4.36 -4.25 23.01
N ASN A 420 4.03 -2.97 22.86
CA ASN A 420 4.91 -1.98 22.26
C ASN A 420 5.17 -0.86 23.27
N HIS A 421 6.42 -0.45 23.37
CA HIS A 421 6.84 0.70 24.15
C HIS A 421 7.61 1.65 23.24
N ALA A 422 7.29 2.94 23.28
CA ALA A 422 7.99 3.97 22.53
C ALA A 422 8.44 5.11 23.44
N TRP A 423 9.66 5.58 23.19
CA TRP A 423 10.27 6.74 23.83
C TRP A 423 10.69 7.74 22.76
N LYS A 424 10.62 9.02 23.11
CA LYS A 424 11.20 10.09 22.28
C LYS A 424 12.73 10.05 22.42
N GLY A 425 13.43 9.91 21.30
CA GLY A 425 14.87 9.67 21.28
C GLY A 425 15.27 8.42 22.06
N LEU A 426 16.44 8.46 22.72
CA LEU A 426 17.00 7.34 23.50
C LEU A 426 16.75 7.45 25.02
N ASN A 427 15.95 8.41 25.49
CA ASN A 427 15.79 8.62 26.93
C ASN A 427 14.81 7.63 27.55
N THR A 428 15.33 6.49 28.02
CA THR A 428 14.55 5.43 28.67
C THR A 428 14.24 5.68 30.15
N LYS A 429 14.72 6.81 30.72
CA LYS A 429 14.39 7.20 32.12
C LYS A 429 12.97 7.71 32.28
N VAL A 430 12.34 8.14 31.17
CA VAL A 430 10.95 8.60 31.15
C VAL A 430 10.03 7.41 30.88
N SER A 431 8.83 7.43 31.44
CA SER A 431 7.83 6.39 31.16
C SER A 431 7.55 6.32 29.65
N PRO A 432 7.58 5.11 29.04
CA PRO A 432 7.23 4.96 27.63
C PRO A 432 5.75 5.26 27.40
N PHE A 433 5.44 5.63 26.16
CA PHE A 433 4.10 5.43 25.62
C PHE A 433 3.93 3.93 25.28
N ALA A 434 2.93 3.28 25.87
CA ALA A 434 2.74 1.84 25.79
C ALA A 434 1.39 1.44 25.18
N TRP A 435 1.37 0.45 24.29
CA TRP A 435 0.13 -0.05 23.69
C TRP A 435 0.23 -1.51 23.25
N ILE A 436 -0.94 -2.13 23.07
CA ILE A 436 -1.09 -3.46 22.50
C ILE A 436 -1.40 -3.33 20.99
N GLY A 437 -0.78 -4.19 20.18
CA GLY A 437 -1.13 -4.37 18.77
C GLY A 437 -1.38 -5.85 18.47
N VAL A 438 -2.37 -6.10 17.61
CA VAL A 438 -2.74 -7.44 17.15
C VAL A 438 -2.63 -7.50 15.63
N ARG A 439 -2.01 -8.56 15.12
CA ARG A 439 -1.78 -8.76 13.68
C ARG A 439 -1.98 -10.22 13.27
N LEU A 440 -2.34 -10.42 12.01
CA LEU A 440 -2.23 -11.72 11.34
C LEU A 440 -1.06 -11.68 10.36
N LEU A 441 -0.22 -12.71 10.43
CA LEU A 441 0.97 -12.90 9.62
C LEU A 441 0.91 -14.29 8.96
N GLY A 442 1.51 -14.45 7.78
CA GLY A 442 1.78 -15.75 7.18
C GLY A 442 3.13 -16.28 7.67
N ARG A 443 3.19 -17.56 8.05
CA ARG A 443 4.42 -18.24 8.52
C ARG A 443 5.56 -18.15 7.51
N GLN A 444 5.21 -18.20 6.22
CA GLN A 444 6.15 -18.23 5.10
C GLN A 444 5.93 -17.05 4.15
N TRP A 445 5.22 -15.99 4.55
CA TRP A 445 4.97 -14.85 3.66
C TRP A 445 6.27 -14.17 3.23
N GLU A 446 7.27 -14.05 4.09
CA GLU A 446 8.55 -13.43 3.72
C GLU A 446 9.23 -14.20 2.58
N ASP A 447 9.18 -15.54 2.60
CA ASP A 447 9.73 -16.39 1.55
C ASP A 447 8.82 -16.40 0.32
N ASN A 448 7.53 -16.72 0.48
CA ASN A 448 6.58 -16.91 -0.63
C ASN A 448 6.31 -15.61 -1.38
N LEU A 449 6.20 -14.46 -0.69
CA LEU A 449 6.00 -13.17 -1.36
C LEU A 449 7.19 -12.77 -2.20
N ASN A 450 8.39 -13.26 -1.87
CA ASN A 450 9.65 -12.91 -2.50
C ASN A 450 10.24 -14.02 -3.36
N TYR A 451 9.58 -15.19 -3.40
CA TYR A 451 10.00 -16.32 -4.20
C TYR A 451 9.94 -16.00 -5.68
N LYS A 452 10.94 -16.49 -6.39
CA LYS A 452 11.13 -16.25 -7.81
C LYS A 452 11.75 -17.48 -8.45
N LYS A 453 11.06 -18.04 -9.44
CA LYS A 453 11.59 -19.14 -10.23
C LYS A 453 12.85 -18.70 -11.00
N PRO A 454 13.81 -19.62 -11.23
CA PRO A 454 14.95 -19.35 -12.09
C PRO A 454 14.49 -18.81 -13.45
N HIS A 455 15.15 -17.76 -13.94
CA HIS A 455 14.89 -17.12 -15.25
C HIS A 455 13.57 -16.35 -15.41
N GLU A 456 12.68 -16.35 -14.43
CA GLU A 456 11.52 -15.47 -14.47
C GLU A 456 11.92 -14.03 -14.09
N LEU A 457 11.10 -13.03 -14.43
CA LEU A 457 11.32 -11.65 -13.98
C LEU A 457 10.47 -11.31 -12.76
N ASN A 458 9.26 -11.87 -12.73
CA ASN A 458 8.26 -11.64 -11.71
C ASN A 458 8.39 -12.66 -10.58
N LYS A 459 7.78 -12.32 -9.45
CA LYS A 459 7.64 -13.21 -8.31
C LYS A 459 6.54 -14.24 -8.57
N ASP A 460 6.78 -15.46 -8.11
CA ASP A 460 5.83 -16.55 -8.24
C ASP A 460 5.12 -16.77 -6.90
N TRP A 461 3.82 -16.55 -6.89
CA TRP A 461 2.96 -16.68 -5.71
C TRP A 461 2.13 -17.98 -5.73
N GLY A 462 2.49 -18.91 -6.62
CA GLY A 462 1.76 -20.14 -6.83
C GLY A 462 0.57 -19.97 -7.76
N LEU A 463 0.03 -21.11 -8.21
CA LEU A 463 -1.15 -21.13 -9.06
C LEU A 463 -2.32 -20.47 -8.33
N HIS A 464 -2.96 -19.48 -8.97
CA HIS A 464 -4.03 -18.70 -8.35
C HIS A 464 -3.62 -18.02 -7.03
N GLN A 465 -2.33 -17.71 -6.84
CA GLN A 465 -1.81 -17.06 -5.62
C GLN A 465 -2.01 -17.91 -4.34
N SER A 466 -2.09 -19.24 -4.48
CA SER A 466 -2.32 -20.20 -3.40
C SER A 466 -1.30 -20.12 -2.28
N ASP A 467 -0.06 -19.75 -2.58
CA ASP A 467 1.04 -19.76 -1.63
C ASP A 467 1.00 -18.54 -0.68
N ILE A 468 0.14 -17.56 -1.00
CA ILE A 468 -0.05 -16.34 -0.22
C ILE A 468 -1.36 -16.38 0.56
N TRP A 469 -2.48 -16.71 -0.09
CA TRP A 469 -3.81 -16.59 0.50
C TRP A 469 -4.31 -17.87 1.19
N ALA A 470 -3.84 -19.05 0.77
CA ALA A 470 -4.22 -20.33 1.36
C ALA A 470 -5.75 -20.56 1.52
N GLY A 471 -6.54 -20.18 0.52
CA GLY A 471 -7.95 -20.53 0.43
C GLY A 471 -8.18 -21.89 -0.25
N SER A 472 -9.43 -22.35 -0.29
CA SER A 472 -9.80 -23.65 -0.87
C SER A 472 -10.29 -23.60 -2.32
N GLU A 473 -10.45 -22.40 -2.89
CA GLU A 473 -11.08 -22.19 -4.19
C GLU A 473 -10.10 -22.22 -5.38
N ALA A 474 -10.61 -22.46 -6.59
CA ALA A 474 -9.78 -22.60 -7.80
C ALA A 474 -9.47 -21.27 -8.53
N THR A 475 -9.65 -20.11 -7.88
CA THR A 475 -9.39 -18.77 -8.45
C THR A 475 -8.62 -17.91 -7.46
N ALA A 476 -7.89 -16.89 -7.92
CA ALA A 476 -7.13 -16.03 -7.01
C ALA A 476 -8.06 -15.23 -6.09
N GLU A 477 -9.19 -14.79 -6.64
CA GLU A 477 -10.28 -14.14 -5.92
C GLU A 477 -10.88 -15.06 -4.85
N GLY A 478 -11.14 -16.33 -5.18
CA GLY A 478 -11.66 -17.30 -4.23
C GLY A 478 -10.63 -17.72 -3.16
N GLN A 479 -9.35 -17.83 -3.54
CA GLN A 479 -8.24 -18.04 -2.62
C GLN A 479 -8.17 -16.90 -1.59
N PHE A 480 -8.27 -15.65 -2.06
CA PHE A 480 -8.35 -14.47 -1.21
C PHE A 480 -9.64 -14.41 -0.37
N ALA A 481 -10.79 -14.82 -0.91
CA ALA A 481 -12.03 -14.93 -0.14
C ALA A 481 -11.87 -15.91 1.04
N GLY A 482 -11.25 -17.07 0.80
CA GLY A 482 -10.89 -18.03 1.85
C GLY A 482 -9.99 -17.42 2.93
N PHE A 483 -8.97 -16.66 2.51
CA PHE A 483 -8.13 -15.89 3.43
C PHE A 483 -8.95 -14.90 4.28
N VAL A 484 -9.87 -14.15 3.67
CA VAL A 484 -10.72 -13.19 4.40
C VAL A 484 -11.58 -13.92 5.46
N CYS A 485 -12.05 -15.14 5.20
CA CYS A 485 -12.74 -15.93 6.23
C CYS A 485 -11.89 -16.14 7.48
N HIS A 486 -10.59 -16.42 7.33
CA HIS A 486 -9.67 -16.52 8.48
C HIS A 486 -9.51 -15.19 9.21
N VAL A 487 -9.43 -14.07 8.49
CA VAL A 487 -9.41 -12.73 9.11
C VAL A 487 -10.67 -12.47 9.94
N LEU A 488 -11.85 -12.83 9.41
CA LEU A 488 -13.14 -12.69 10.10
C LEU A 488 -13.23 -13.58 11.35
N GLU A 489 -12.61 -14.75 11.33
CA GLU A 489 -12.54 -15.64 12.49
C GLU A 489 -11.67 -15.02 13.61
N VAL A 490 -10.50 -14.48 13.25
CA VAL A 490 -9.63 -13.75 14.20
C VAL A 490 -10.36 -12.56 14.81
N LEU A 491 -11.10 -11.78 14.02
CA LEU A 491 -11.94 -10.68 14.54
C LEU A 491 -12.96 -11.18 15.56
N SER A 492 -13.59 -12.32 15.28
CA SER A 492 -14.62 -12.89 16.16
C SER A 492 -14.03 -13.35 17.51
N VAL A 493 -12.77 -13.81 17.53
CA VAL A 493 -12.04 -14.09 18.78
C VAL A 493 -11.72 -12.79 19.53
N LEU A 494 -11.27 -11.76 18.81
CA LEU A 494 -10.86 -10.47 19.37
C LEU A 494 -12.03 -9.71 20.04
N GLU A 495 -13.24 -9.82 19.48
CA GLU A 495 -14.49 -9.30 20.08
C GLU A 495 -14.87 -9.97 21.41
N GLY A 496 -14.29 -11.13 21.75
CA GLY A 496 -14.44 -11.73 23.08
C GLY A 496 -13.87 -10.86 24.22
N VAL A 497 -13.04 -9.86 23.90
CA VAL A 497 -12.57 -8.89 24.88
C VAL A 497 -13.64 -7.80 25.08
N ASN A 498 -14.44 -7.92 26.14
CA ASN A 498 -15.32 -6.82 26.57
C ASN A 498 -14.47 -5.61 27.02
N ILE A 499 -14.09 -4.74 26.08
CA ILE A 499 -13.60 -3.40 26.40
C ILE A 499 -14.83 -2.50 26.40
N SER A 500 -15.27 -2.08 27.60
CA SER A 500 -16.23 -0.98 27.69
C SER A 500 -15.67 0.22 26.91
N ALA A 501 -16.35 0.60 25.83
CA ALA A 501 -15.95 1.64 24.86
C ALA A 501 -15.86 3.08 25.44
N SER A 502 -15.74 3.24 26.75
CA SER A 502 -15.84 4.53 27.44
C SER A 502 -14.52 5.22 27.74
N THR A 503 -13.35 4.65 27.40
CA THR A 503 -12.07 5.30 27.75
C THR A 503 -10.96 5.04 26.74
N VAL A 504 -11.11 5.51 25.51
CA VAL A 504 -9.98 5.65 24.59
C VAL A 504 -10.01 7.05 23.96
N GLN A 505 -9.78 8.07 24.78
CA GLN A 505 -9.29 9.36 24.29
C GLN A 505 -7.76 9.25 24.20
N PHE A 506 -7.25 9.05 22.99
CA PHE A 506 -5.83 9.28 22.73
C PHE A 506 -5.65 10.78 22.43
N SER A 507 -5.16 11.52 23.42
CA SER A 507 -4.59 12.87 23.24
C SER A 507 -3.17 12.79 22.71
#